data_AF-A0A415IVP5-F1
#
_entry.id   AF-A0A415IVP5-F1
#
_cell.length_a   1.000
_cell.length_b   1.000
_cell.length_c   1.000
_cell.angle_alpha   90.00
_cell.angle_beta   90.00
_cell.angle_gamma   90.00
#
_symmetry.space_group_name_H-M   'P 1'
#
loop_
_entity.id
_entity.type
_entity.pdbx_description
1 polymer ?
#
loop_
_entity_poly.entity_id
_entity_poly.type
_entity_poly.pdbx_seq_one_letter_code
_entity_poly.pdbx_strand_id
1 'polypeptide(L)' 'MEENLDKLFDYRPLIPGSGRFASIVGIGGGAGRVVDQMRKCCLPDVQLYAFGMNRKEMDELSLCGKYLIGQEGLGSGKDR' A
#
# COMPACT_ATOMS: atom_id res chain seq x y z
N MET A 1 -7.76 19.95 -14.20
CA MET A 1 -7.62 19.27 -12.91
C MET A 1 -7.25 17.84 -13.26
N GLU A 2 -5.98 17.47 -13.15
CA GLU A 2 -5.52 16.13 -13.51
C GLU A 2 -6.09 15.12 -12.50
N GLU A 3 -7.09 14.36 -12.92
CA GLU A 3 -7.47 13.15 -12.22
C GLU A 3 -6.25 12.21 -12.23
N ASN A 4 -5.79 11.83 -11.05
CA ASN A 4 -4.64 10.94 -10.86
C ASN A 4 -5.05 9.51 -11.28
N LEU A 5 -5.18 9.28 -12.58
CA LEU A 5 -5.56 8.01 -13.20
C LEU A 5 -4.44 6.96 -13.10
N ASP A 6 -3.23 7.34 -12.66
CA ASP A 6 -1.98 6.63 -12.97
C ASP A 6 -1.33 5.87 -11.81
N LYS A 7 -2.07 5.50 -10.76
CA LYS A 7 -1.56 4.54 -9.76
C LYS A 7 -2.19 3.17 -9.92
N LEU A 8 -2.12 2.62 -11.13
CA LEU A 8 -2.27 1.19 -11.31
C LEU A 8 -1.16 0.50 -10.51
N PHE A 9 -1.56 -0.43 -9.63
CA PHE A 9 -0.58 -1.26 -8.95
C PHE A 9 0.11 -2.15 -9.98
N ASP A 10 1.41 -1.93 -10.16
CA ASP A 10 2.26 -2.75 -11.01
C ASP A 10 3.31 -3.43 -10.14
N TYR A 11 3.22 -4.75 -10.05
CA TYR A 11 4.14 -5.56 -9.26
C TYR A 11 5.45 -5.76 -10.03
N ARG A 12 6.50 -5.03 -9.63
CA ARG A 12 7.84 -5.16 -10.20
C ARG A 12 8.83 -5.62 -9.13
N PRO A 13 9.59 -6.71 -9.38
CA PRO A 13 10.73 -7.07 -8.53
C PRO A 13 11.73 -5.90 -8.46
N LEU A 14 12.17 -5.52 -7.25
CA LEU A 14 13.15 -4.42 -7.10
C LEU A 14 14.54 -4.80 -7.64
N ILE A 15 14.88 -6.09 -7.62
CA ILE A 15 16.22 -6.57 -7.98
C ILE A 15 16.07 -7.79 -8.90
N PRO A 16 16.34 -7.65 -10.21
CA PRO A 16 16.45 -8.79 -11.10
C PRO A 16 17.55 -9.74 -10.60
N GLY A 17 17.21 -10.99 -10.26
CA GLY A 17 18.17 -12.04 -9.93
C GLY A 17 18.47 -12.28 -8.45
N SER A 18 17.90 -11.52 -7.50
CA SER A 18 17.96 -11.90 -6.07
C SER A 18 16.89 -12.97 -5.80
N GLY A 19 17.30 -14.22 -5.67
CA GLY A 19 16.40 -15.38 -5.62
C GLY A 19 15.40 -15.44 -4.45
N ARG A 20 15.26 -14.39 -3.63
CA ARG A 20 14.26 -14.26 -2.57
C ARG A 20 13.81 -12.81 -2.45
N PHE A 21 12.58 -12.55 -2.86
CA PHE A 21 11.93 -11.26 -2.77
C PHE A 21 10.54 -11.46 -2.22
N ALA A 22 10.16 -10.69 -1.22
CA ALA A 22 8.84 -10.78 -0.60
C ALA A 22 8.12 -9.45 -0.66
N SER A 23 6.79 -9.51 -0.65
CA SER A 23 5.95 -8.33 -0.53
C SER A 23 5.02 -8.49 0.65
N ILE A 24 4.99 -7.48 1.50
CA ILE A 24 4.04 -7.41 2.61
C ILE A 24 2.97 -6.40 2.23
N VAL A 25 1.73 -6.89 2.20
CA VAL A 25 0.57 -6.11 1.78
C VAL A 25 -0.39 -5.95 2.96
N GLY A 26 -0.62 -4.71 3.38
CA GLY A 26 -1.62 -4.36 4.37
C GLY A 26 -2.92 -3.91 3.69
N ILE A 27 -4.02 -4.62 3.91
CA ILE A 27 -5.34 -4.28 3.36
C ILE A 27 -6.24 -3.72 4.45
N GLY A 28 -6.77 -2.51 4.23
CA GLY A 28 -7.57 -1.75 5.18
C GLY A 28 -6.71 -0.91 6.14
N GLY A 29 -7.32 0.07 6.81
CA GLY A 29 -6.61 1.07 7.60
C GLY A 29 -5.73 0.49 8.70
N GLY A 30 -6.22 -0.52 9.43
CA GLY A 30 -5.46 -1.16 10.51
C GLY A 30 -4.18 -1.86 10.01
N ALA A 31 -4.31 -2.71 9.00
CA ALA A 31 -3.17 -3.42 8.42
C ALA A 31 -2.22 -2.47 7.69
N GLY A 32 -2.75 -1.44 7.01
CA GLY A 32 -1.94 -0.39 6.37
C GLY A 32 -1.04 0.33 7.36
N ARG A 33 -1.54 0.67 8.56
CA ARG A 33 -0.73 1.27 9.64
C ARG A 33 0.36 0.32 10.14
N VAL A 34 0.10 -0.98 10.25
CA VAL A 34 1.11 -1.96 10.64
C VAL A 34 2.23 -2.01 9.60
N VAL A 35 1.89 -2.11 8.32
CA VAL A 35 2.88 -2.12 7.23
C VAL A 35 3.67 -0.81 7.15
N ASP A 36 3.06 0.34 7.45
CA ASP A 36 3.77 1.61 7.49
C ASP A 36 4.83 1.65 8.61
N GLN A 37 4.53 1.07 9.79
CA GLN A 37 5.53 0.95 10.85
C GLN A 37 6.67 -0.01 10.49
N MET A 38 6.40 -1.06 9.70
CA MET A 38 7.45 -2.01 9.26
C MET A 38 8.55 -1.35 8.43
N ARG A 39 8.32 -0.17 7.85
CA ARG A 39 9.37 0.63 7.19
C ARG A 39 10.55 0.94 8.11
N LYS A 40 10.32 1.01 9.43
CA LYS A 40 11.35 1.26 10.44
C LYS A 40 12.17 0.01 10.79
N CYS A 41 11.76 -1.17 10.34
CA CYS A 41 12.37 -2.45 10.72
C CYS A 41 13.55 -2.86 9.81
N CYS A 42 13.96 -2.04 8.84
CA CYS A 42 15.08 -2.31 7.92
C CYS A 42 15.06 -3.73 7.33
N LEU A 43 13.90 -4.15 6.78
CA LEU A 43 13.74 -5.46 6.16
C LEU A 43 14.40 -5.48 4.77
N PRO A 44 15.51 -6.22 4.57
CA PRO A 44 16.12 -6.35 3.25
C PRO A 44 15.19 -7.15 2.32
N ASP A 45 15.21 -6.82 1.02
CA ASP A 45 14.50 -7.56 -0.03
C ASP A 45 12.97 -7.69 0.16
N VAL A 46 12.37 -6.73 0.88
CA VAL A 46 10.92 -6.64 1.09
C VAL A 46 10.36 -5.36 0.49
N GLN A 47 9.31 -5.50 -0.33
CA GLN A 47 8.43 -4.40 -0.69
C GLN A 47 7.25 -4.29 0.28
N LEU A 48 6.94 -3.07 0.68
CA LEU A 48 5.84 -2.78 1.59
C LEU A 48 4.74 -2.02 0.84
N TYR A 49 3.52 -2.53 0.92
CA TYR A 49 2.35 -1.94 0.27
C TYR A 49 1.18 -1.81 1.22
N ALA A 50 0.40 -0.74 1.05
CA ALA A 50 -0.86 -0.56 1.74
C ALA A 50 -1.99 -0.25 0.75
N PHE A 51 -3.12 -0.91 0.95
CA PHE A 51 -4.33 -0.71 0.17
C PHE A 51 -5.49 -0.41 1.11
N GLY A 52 -6.30 0.58 0.77
CA GLY A 52 -7.46 0.93 1.59
C GLY A 52 -8.51 1.67 0.79
N MET A 53 -9.75 1.64 1.26
CA MET A 53 -10.88 2.32 0.62
C MET A 53 -11.13 3.71 1.20
N ASN A 54 -10.51 4.06 2.33
CA ASN A 54 -10.66 5.38 2.94
C ASN A 54 -9.46 6.26 2.56
N ARG A 55 -9.71 7.32 1.78
CA ARG A 55 -8.65 8.19 1.25
C ARG A 55 -7.87 8.88 2.36
N LYS A 56 -8.57 9.36 3.39
CA LYS A 56 -7.94 10.03 4.53
C LYS A 56 -6.98 9.09 5.26
N GLU A 57 -7.42 7.87 5.58
CA GLU A 57 -6.55 6.87 6.21
C GLU A 57 -5.33 6.54 5.36
N MET A 58 -5.49 6.46 4.03
CA MET A 58 -4.38 6.18 3.12
C MET A 58 -3.40 7.36 3.02
N ASP A 59 -3.89 8.59 2.94
CA ASP A 59 -3.07 9.79 2.84
C ASP A 59 -2.20 10.01 4.10
N GLU A 60 -2.68 9.60 5.27
CA GLU A 60 -1.94 9.62 6.55
C GLU A 60 -0.76 8.64 6.61
N LEU A 61 -0.72 7.59 5.77
CA LEU A 61 0.41 6.64 5.74
C LEU A 61 1.65 7.29 5.14
N SER A 62 2.81 7.02 5.72
CA SER A 62 4.09 7.48 5.18
C SER A 62 4.70 6.54 4.13
N LEU A 63 3.99 5.46 3.76
CA LEU A 63 4.34 4.53 2.69
C LEU A 63 4.30 5.18 1.31
N CYS A 64 5.30 4.90 0.47
CA CYS A 64 5.26 5.25 -0.95
C CYS A 64 4.30 4.33 -1.72
N GLY A 65 4.31 3.04 -1.41
CA GLY A 65 3.46 2.00 -2.04
C GLY A 65 2.04 1.98 -1.48
N LYS A 66 1.34 3.12 -1.50
CA LYS A 66 -0.04 3.24 -1.00
C LYS A 66 -1.04 3.44 -2.13
N TYR A 67 -2.13 2.69 -2.09
CA TYR A 67 -3.13 2.63 -3.15
C TYR A 67 -4.55 2.73 -2.58
N LEU A 68 -5.39 3.49 -3.27
CA LEU A 68 -6.81 3.57 -2.97
C LEU A 68 -7.56 2.47 -3.73
N ILE A 69 -8.42 1.72 -3.02
CA ILE A 69 -9.36 0.78 -3.63
C ILE A 69 -10.69 1.51 -3.85
N GLY A 70 -11.21 1.46 -5.09
CA GLY A 70 -12.43 2.17 -5.49
C GLY A 70 -12.22 3.67 -5.73
N GLN A 71 -13.30 4.37 -6.13
CA GLN A 71 -13.23 5.78 -6.53
C GLN A 71 -13.63 6.75 -5.40
N GLU A 72 -14.62 6.38 -4.59
CA GLU A 72 -15.28 7.24 -3.59
C GLU A 72 -14.34 7.68 -2.44
N GLY A 73 -13.45 6.79 -1.98
CA GLY A 73 -12.54 7.12 -0.88
C GLY A 73 -13.19 7.21 0.51
N LEU A 74 -14.42 6.72 0.69
CA LEU A 74 -15.19 6.81 1.95
C LEU A 74 -14.89 5.67 2.95
N GLY A 75 -14.27 4.58 2.50
CA GLY A 75 -14.15 3.33 3.26
C GLY A 75 -15.35 2.39 3.02
N SER A 76 -15.22 1.11 3.37
CA SER A 76 -16.30 0.12 3.15
C SER A 76 -17.42 0.18 4.19
N GLY A 77 -17.29 0.99 5.25
CA GLY A 77 -18.21 0.94 6.38
C GLY A 77 -18.18 -0.39 7.16
N LYS A 78 -17.17 -1.25 6.92
CA LYS A 78 -17.10 -2.65 7.38
C LYS A 78 -18.17 -3.55 6.76
N ASP A 79 -18.77 -3.11 5.66
CA ASP A 79 -19.48 -4.00 4.75
C ASP A 79 -18.44 -4.92 4.10
N ARG A 80 -18.67 -6.24 4.20
CA ARG A 80 -17.68 -7.28 3.89
C ARG A 80 -17.90 -7.87 2.51
#